data_AF-G4N0B9-F1
#
_entry.id   AF-G4N0B9-F1
#
_cell.length_a   1.000
_cell.length_b   1.000
_cell.length_c   1.000
_cell.angle_alpha   90.00
_cell.angle_beta   90.00
_cell.angle_gamma   90.00
#
_symmetry.space_group_name_H-M   'P 1'
#
loop_
_entity.id
_entity.type
_entity.pdbx_description
1 polymer ?
#
loop_
_entity_poly.entity_id
_entity_poly.type
_entity_poly.pdbx_seq_one_letter_code
_entity_poly.pdbx_strand_id
1 'polypeptide(L)'
;MSYEDLARTLRTYGFQPDADALRSAFSQGPEASEWVRRHLMSPETLLARDELDQYAALVKSGAADRLASELEHEGRQSSSSSAPQLQQGPRVVAVGARDADLRTAIDELNRATAAVTRQTEALRQQHDALERLFAQDARAADARAKAAAGRARHAAAEKRRLAAEAEGLAQTLGGRVVDFEGRRNRGQGGGLQQTIDGLLRSDDKLLASLQKLGWELKADDPDEQEGVVKARETCARLIKYTVETLRTKLDRLYLEALEEEDGKVRSSADSQRRREVPKEEIEEMQAELEELYTEILPVAQMSVEQQFLEPAVQSLAGRSASNLTRSVEALDYIDACLNYLLHNMTALSSRVEDYKAHESATATLLSAAKAELSSQITTATPSKAHGRTASLPAAASPIRSRRANTTASILNSTSSGADHQDQEPALPTLLRTLALTLPDDPSKDAAALSAALHDRSAKAADMARNVQASFEGSVAAHVVDAATAVASLRDSVLAETAAAPTAGADGSVVALTDPETESFIWMLQQEVGKARGRLADVEADIRAREGGAGKSRPGQLGRESGGKREELIRRWGSAR
;
A
#
# COMPACT_ATOMS: atom_id res chain seq x y z
N MET A 1 51.45 -67.31 -59.71
CA MET A 1 50.95 -66.86 -58.39
C MET A 1 51.92 -67.32 -57.32
N SER A 2 52.10 -66.55 -56.24
CA SER A 2 53.04 -66.87 -55.16
C SER A 2 52.43 -67.88 -54.18
N TYR A 3 53.25 -68.79 -53.64
CA TYR A 3 52.85 -69.76 -52.60
C TYR A 3 52.23 -69.09 -51.36
N GLU A 4 52.52 -67.80 -51.14
CA GLU A 4 52.03 -67.00 -50.02
C GLU A 4 50.53 -66.73 -50.09
N ASP A 5 49.95 -66.62 -51.28
CA ASP A 5 48.52 -66.37 -51.45
C ASP A 5 47.70 -67.63 -51.11
N LEU A 6 48.20 -68.82 -51.47
CA LEU A 6 47.63 -70.11 -51.08
C LEU A 6 47.74 -70.35 -49.57
N ALA A 7 48.90 -70.03 -48.99
CA ALA A 7 49.09 -70.15 -47.54
C ALA A 7 48.13 -69.22 -46.77
N ARG A 8 47.81 -68.05 -47.32
CA ARG A 8 46.85 -67.10 -46.73
C ARG A 8 45.42 -67.63 -46.80
N THR A 9 45.00 -68.20 -47.93
CA THR A 9 43.65 -68.76 -48.06
C THR A 9 43.47 -70.02 -47.22
N LEU A 10 44.44 -70.94 -47.20
CA LEU A 10 44.38 -72.12 -46.32
C LEU A 10 44.31 -71.72 -44.83
N ARG A 11 44.97 -70.61 -44.45
CA ARG A 11 44.89 -70.05 -43.10
C ARG A 11 43.52 -69.44 -42.79
N THR A 12 42.85 -68.80 -43.75
CA THR A 12 41.46 -68.34 -43.56
C THR A 12 40.47 -69.48 -43.38
N TYR A 13 40.77 -70.67 -43.92
CA TYR A 13 40.01 -71.91 -43.70
C TYR A 13 40.49 -72.72 -42.47
N GLY A 14 41.41 -72.17 -41.66
CA GLY A 14 41.81 -72.75 -40.37
C GLY A 14 42.90 -73.83 -40.42
N PHE A 15 43.50 -74.10 -41.57
CA PHE A 15 44.65 -74.99 -41.69
C PHE A 15 45.98 -74.22 -41.52
N GLN A 16 46.94 -74.81 -40.79
CA GLN A 16 48.32 -74.31 -40.74
C GLN A 16 49.21 -75.18 -41.63
N PRO A 17 49.43 -74.81 -42.90
CA PRO A 17 50.32 -75.58 -43.75
C PRO A 17 51.79 -75.33 -43.40
N ASP A 18 52.59 -76.39 -43.49
CA ASP A 18 54.05 -76.30 -43.38
C ASP A 18 54.60 -75.53 -44.59
N ALA A 19 55.17 -74.35 -44.31
CA ALA A 19 55.56 -73.39 -45.32
C ALA A 19 56.71 -73.89 -46.20
N ASP A 20 57.56 -74.78 -45.68
CA ASP A 20 58.72 -75.30 -46.39
C ASP A 20 58.31 -76.42 -47.37
N ALA A 21 57.30 -77.22 -47.02
CA ALA A 21 56.73 -78.22 -47.91
C ALA A 21 56.01 -77.59 -49.12
N LEU A 22 55.26 -76.51 -48.89
CA LEU A 22 54.60 -75.75 -49.98
C LEU A 22 55.61 -75.05 -50.90
N ARG A 23 56.70 -74.52 -50.33
CA ARG A 23 57.77 -73.88 -51.10
C ARG A 23 58.52 -74.89 -51.97
N SER A 24 58.74 -76.12 -51.45
CA SER A 24 59.30 -77.24 -52.21
C SER A 24 58.38 -77.70 -53.34
N ALA A 25 57.07 -77.84 -53.10
CA ALA A 25 56.12 -78.25 -54.13
C ALA A 25 55.96 -77.23 -55.27
N PHE A 26 55.96 -75.93 -54.95
CA PHE A 26 55.92 -74.86 -55.96
C PHE A 26 57.23 -74.70 -56.75
N SER A 27 58.34 -75.29 -56.27
CA SER A 27 59.61 -75.33 -57.00
C SER A 27 59.66 -76.40 -58.10
N GLN A 28 58.69 -77.32 -58.15
CA GLN A 28 58.64 -78.41 -59.15
C GLN A 28 58.04 -78.02 -60.51
N GLY A 29 57.55 -76.77 -60.68
CA GLY A 29 57.18 -76.22 -61.99
C GLY A 29 55.84 -75.47 -62.04
N PRO A 30 55.55 -74.75 -63.14
CA PRO A 30 54.36 -73.91 -63.28
C PRO A 30 53.04 -74.71 -63.34
N GLU A 31 53.08 -75.98 -63.77
CA GLU A 31 51.91 -76.86 -63.84
C GLU A 31 51.30 -77.15 -62.46
N ALA A 32 52.13 -77.29 -61.42
CA ALA A 32 51.66 -77.47 -60.05
C ALA A 32 50.87 -76.23 -59.57
N SER A 33 51.30 -75.03 -59.96
CA SER A 33 50.61 -73.80 -59.60
C SER A 33 49.26 -73.63 -60.30
N GLU A 34 49.12 -74.14 -61.53
CA GLU A 34 47.85 -74.14 -62.26
C GLU A 34 46.90 -75.22 -61.75
N TRP A 35 47.41 -76.40 -61.39
CA TRP A 35 46.62 -77.46 -60.76
C TRP A 35 46.03 -77.00 -59.43
N VAL A 36 46.84 -76.37 -58.58
CA VAL A 36 46.40 -75.79 -57.30
C VAL A 36 45.34 -74.71 -57.54
N ARG A 37 45.54 -73.85 -58.55
CA ARG A 37 44.56 -72.80 -58.87
C ARG A 37 43.22 -73.37 -59.33
N ARG A 38 43.22 -74.48 -60.08
CA ARG A 38 42.00 -75.11 -60.60
C ARG A 38 41.23 -75.86 -59.52
N HIS A 39 41.93 -76.56 -58.61
CA HIS A 39 41.33 -77.54 -57.70
C HIS A 39 41.29 -77.13 -56.23
N LEU A 40 42.13 -76.19 -55.77
CA LEU A 40 42.19 -75.78 -54.35
C LEU A 40 41.70 -74.34 -54.11
N MET A 41 41.49 -73.54 -55.16
CA MET A 41 41.00 -72.16 -55.01
C MET A 41 39.63 -71.90 -55.64
N SER A 42 39.01 -72.90 -56.29
CA SER A 42 37.62 -72.76 -56.67
C SER A 42 36.78 -72.81 -55.37
N PRO A 43 35.97 -71.77 -55.06
CA PRO A 43 35.20 -71.70 -53.82
C PRO A 43 34.22 -72.88 -53.67
N GLU A 44 33.86 -73.54 -54.78
CA GLU A 44 33.04 -74.75 -54.83
C GLU A 44 33.73 -76.04 -54.33
N THR A 45 35.06 -76.01 -54.10
CA THR A 45 35.85 -77.22 -53.77
C THR A 45 36.43 -77.24 -52.35
N LEU A 46 36.32 -76.13 -51.61
CA LEU A 46 36.77 -76.04 -50.22
C LEU A 46 35.57 -75.74 -49.32
N LEU A 47 35.15 -76.73 -48.53
CA LEU A 47 34.12 -76.55 -47.52
C LEU A 47 34.63 -75.65 -46.39
N ALA A 48 33.91 -74.58 -46.09
CA ALA A 48 34.18 -73.74 -44.93
C ALA A 48 33.92 -74.53 -43.62
N ARG A 49 34.53 -74.12 -42.50
CA ARG A 49 34.37 -74.81 -41.21
C ARG A 49 32.91 -74.90 -40.77
N ASP A 50 32.15 -73.83 -41.00
CA ASP A 50 30.71 -73.78 -40.69
C ASP A 50 29.91 -74.72 -41.61
N GLU A 51 30.34 -74.90 -42.86
CA GLU A 51 29.73 -75.83 -43.82
C GLU A 51 30.09 -77.28 -43.50
N LEU A 52 31.30 -77.56 -43.01
CA LEU A 52 31.71 -78.87 -42.51
C LEU A 52 30.91 -79.25 -41.26
N ASP A 53 30.68 -78.30 -40.34
CA ASP A 53 29.86 -78.53 -39.15
C ASP A 53 28.39 -78.77 -39.53
N GLN A 54 27.87 -78.05 -40.54
CA GLN A 54 26.56 -78.31 -41.14
C GLN A 54 26.51 -79.69 -41.83
N TYR A 55 27.53 -80.08 -42.57
CA TYR A 55 27.60 -81.39 -43.23
C TYR A 55 27.72 -82.52 -42.21
N ALA A 56 28.50 -82.34 -41.14
CA ALA A 56 28.59 -83.28 -40.03
C ALA A 56 27.26 -83.39 -39.26
N ALA A 57 26.52 -82.28 -39.11
CA ALA A 57 25.16 -82.30 -38.55
C ALA A 57 24.15 -82.98 -39.49
N LEU A 58 24.29 -82.82 -40.80
CA LEU A 58 23.48 -83.47 -41.84
C LEU A 58 23.76 -84.99 -41.92
N VAL A 59 25.00 -85.41 -41.74
CA VAL A 59 25.41 -86.83 -41.66
C VAL A 59 24.92 -87.44 -40.35
N LYS A 60 25.09 -86.76 -39.20
CA LYS A 60 24.58 -87.23 -37.90
C LYS A 60 23.06 -87.34 -37.85
N SER A 61 22.34 -86.51 -38.62
CA SER A 61 20.88 -86.56 -38.72
C SER A 61 20.36 -87.54 -39.78
N GLY A 62 21.25 -88.20 -40.55
CA GLY A 62 20.88 -89.10 -41.65
C GLY A 62 20.16 -88.39 -42.81
N ALA A 63 20.17 -87.06 -42.84
CA ALA A 63 19.53 -86.24 -43.87
C ALA A 63 20.40 -86.14 -45.14
N ALA A 64 21.72 -86.31 -45.02
CA ALA A 64 22.63 -86.37 -46.17
C ALA A 64 22.33 -87.56 -47.10
N ASP A 65 22.03 -88.74 -46.54
CA ASP A 65 21.66 -89.93 -47.33
C ASP A 65 20.28 -89.78 -47.98
N ARG A 66 19.36 -89.03 -47.33
CA ARG A 66 18.05 -88.68 -47.91
C ARG A 66 18.19 -87.71 -49.08
N LEU A 67 19.03 -86.70 -48.98
CA LEU A 67 19.31 -85.77 -50.07
C LEU A 67 20.08 -86.43 -51.23
N ALA A 68 21.01 -87.36 -50.94
CA ALA A 68 21.71 -88.13 -51.97
C ALA A 68 20.74 -89.06 -52.72
N SER A 69 19.83 -89.73 -52.00
CA SER A 69 18.77 -90.55 -52.61
C SER A 69 17.70 -89.74 -53.34
N GLU A 70 17.41 -88.51 -52.89
CA GLU A 70 16.55 -87.55 -53.59
C GLU A 70 17.20 -87.00 -54.86
N LEU A 71 18.49 -86.67 -54.87
CA LEU A 71 19.23 -86.29 -56.07
C LEU A 71 19.39 -87.45 -57.07
N GLU A 72 19.59 -88.69 -56.60
CA GLU A 72 19.58 -89.89 -57.44
C GLU A 72 18.17 -90.22 -57.96
N HIS A 73 17.11 -89.83 -57.25
CA HIS A 73 15.71 -89.95 -57.69
C HIS A 73 15.31 -88.83 -58.65
N GLU A 74 15.70 -87.58 -58.43
CA GLU A 74 15.40 -86.44 -59.34
C GLU A 74 16.15 -86.55 -60.67
N GLY A 75 17.38 -87.09 -60.67
CA GLY A 75 18.13 -87.42 -61.89
C GLY A 75 17.53 -88.58 -62.71
N ARG A 76 16.66 -89.42 -62.13
CA ARG A 76 16.01 -90.57 -62.80
C ARG A 76 14.51 -90.39 -63.07
N GLN A 77 13.85 -89.45 -62.37
CA GLN A 77 12.39 -89.23 -62.50
C GLN A 77 11.97 -88.34 -63.68
N SER A 78 12.92 -87.73 -64.41
CA SER A 78 12.61 -87.04 -65.67
C SER A 78 12.45 -87.99 -66.87
N SER A 79 12.59 -89.31 -66.67
CA SER A 79 12.45 -90.30 -67.76
C SER A 79 11.97 -91.67 -67.27
N SER A 80 10.73 -91.78 -66.76
CA SER A 80 9.85 -92.93 -67.01
C SER A 80 8.53 -92.87 -66.20
N SER A 81 7.43 -92.48 -66.85
CA SER A 81 6.10 -92.96 -66.49
C SER A 81 5.27 -93.21 -67.74
N SER A 82 5.45 -94.38 -68.34
CA SER A 82 4.39 -95.07 -69.09
C SER A 82 4.81 -96.51 -69.37
N ALA A 83 4.08 -97.45 -68.79
CA ALA A 83 4.02 -98.85 -69.20
C ALA A 83 2.66 -99.40 -68.73
N PRO A 84 2.08 -100.45 -69.36
CA PRO A 84 2.48 -101.18 -70.57
C PRO A 84 1.27 -101.35 -71.55
N GLN A 85 1.16 -102.17 -72.60
CA GLN A 85 1.78 -103.43 -73.00
C GLN A 85 1.29 -103.78 -74.44
N LEU A 86 2.23 -104.08 -75.37
CA LEU A 86 2.10 -104.84 -76.66
C LEU A 86 1.25 -104.21 -77.79
N GLN A 87 1.67 -104.09 -79.05
CA GLN A 87 2.49 -105.00 -79.86
C GLN A 87 2.99 -104.30 -81.15
N GLN A 88 4.30 -104.44 -81.42
CA GLN A 88 4.98 -104.40 -82.73
C GLN A 88 5.08 -103.10 -83.57
N GLY A 89 6.34 -102.63 -83.71
CA GLY A 89 6.91 -102.14 -84.98
C GLY A 89 6.82 -100.63 -85.27
N PRO A 90 7.81 -100.03 -85.95
CA PRO A 90 8.36 -98.73 -85.54
C PRO A 90 8.12 -97.59 -86.54
N ARG A 91 7.86 -96.36 -86.06
CA ARG A 91 8.55 -95.11 -86.46
C ARG A 91 7.89 -93.83 -85.91
N VAL A 92 8.69 -93.07 -85.16
CA VAL A 92 9.01 -91.64 -85.36
C VAL A 92 7.87 -90.70 -85.77
N VAL A 93 7.36 -89.88 -84.82
CA VAL A 93 7.14 -88.41 -84.97
C VAL A 93 7.01 -87.79 -83.57
N ALA A 94 7.99 -86.96 -83.16
CA ALA A 94 7.82 -85.97 -82.08
C ALA A 94 8.85 -84.83 -82.25
N VAL A 95 8.58 -83.89 -83.15
CA VAL A 95 9.40 -82.68 -83.36
C VAL A 95 8.57 -81.38 -83.18
N GLY A 96 7.24 -81.46 -83.17
CA GLY A 96 6.37 -80.27 -83.03
C GLY A 96 6.25 -79.68 -81.62
N ALA A 97 6.49 -80.47 -80.55
CA ALA A 97 6.32 -79.99 -79.18
C ALA A 97 7.45 -79.05 -78.72
N ARG A 98 8.72 -79.36 -79.07
CA ARG A 98 9.89 -78.56 -78.68
C ARG A 98 9.89 -77.14 -79.26
N ASP A 99 9.34 -76.94 -80.46
CA ASP A 99 9.38 -75.64 -81.14
C ASP A 99 8.32 -74.67 -80.58
N ALA A 100 7.19 -75.20 -80.09
CA ALA A 100 6.17 -74.42 -79.39
C ALA A 100 6.61 -74.02 -77.98
N ASP A 101 7.29 -74.93 -77.27
CA ASP A 101 7.85 -74.67 -75.94
C ASP A 101 8.93 -73.58 -76.00
N LEU A 102 9.79 -73.60 -77.03
CA LEU A 102 10.82 -72.57 -77.25
C LEU A 102 10.21 -71.18 -77.51
N ARG A 103 9.14 -71.08 -78.30
CA ARG A 103 8.46 -69.79 -78.54
C ARG A 103 7.81 -69.25 -77.28
N THR A 104 7.19 -70.11 -76.49
CA THR A 104 6.59 -69.73 -75.21
C THR A 104 7.64 -69.23 -74.22
N ALA A 105 8.80 -69.91 -74.14
CA ALA A 105 9.93 -69.47 -73.32
C ALA A 105 10.51 -68.12 -73.79
N ILE A 106 10.57 -67.86 -75.11
CA ILE A 106 11.02 -66.57 -75.65
C ILE A 106 10.01 -65.46 -75.32
N ASP A 107 8.71 -65.72 -75.44
CA ASP A 107 7.66 -64.74 -75.10
C ASP A 107 7.60 -64.46 -73.59
N GLU A 108 7.82 -65.47 -72.75
CA GLU A 108 7.97 -65.32 -71.30
C GLU A 108 9.24 -64.55 -70.94
N LEU A 109 10.37 -64.83 -71.59
CA LEU A 109 11.61 -64.09 -71.41
C LEU A 109 11.45 -62.62 -71.83
N ASN A 110 10.76 -62.35 -72.93
CA ASN A 110 10.45 -60.98 -73.38
C ASN A 110 9.50 -60.27 -72.42
N ARG A 111 8.49 -60.96 -71.89
CA ARG A 111 7.62 -60.41 -70.82
C ARG A 111 8.40 -60.13 -69.54
N ALA A 112 9.29 -61.04 -69.13
CA ALA A 112 10.12 -60.88 -67.94
C ALA A 112 11.12 -59.72 -68.13
N THR A 113 11.74 -59.60 -69.30
CA THR A 113 12.64 -58.50 -69.65
C THR A 113 11.89 -57.18 -69.64
N ALA A 114 10.70 -57.11 -70.24
CA ALA A 114 9.85 -55.91 -70.21
C ALA A 114 9.36 -55.57 -68.79
N ALA A 115 9.13 -56.56 -67.93
CA ALA A 115 8.79 -56.34 -66.53
C ALA A 115 9.99 -55.79 -65.75
N VAL A 116 11.20 -56.32 -65.98
CA VAL A 116 12.45 -55.84 -65.38
C VAL A 116 12.80 -54.43 -65.85
N THR A 117 12.62 -54.09 -67.13
CA THR A 117 12.84 -52.72 -67.61
C THR A 117 11.87 -51.74 -66.96
N ARG A 118 10.59 -52.10 -66.81
CA ARG A 118 9.62 -51.27 -66.07
C ARG A 118 9.98 -51.13 -64.59
N GLN A 119 10.44 -52.20 -63.96
CA GLN A 119 10.87 -52.16 -62.56
C GLN A 119 12.13 -51.28 -62.37
N THR A 120 13.10 -51.38 -63.26
CA THR A 120 14.31 -50.54 -63.20
C THR A 120 14.02 -49.07 -63.52
N GLU A 121 13.10 -48.78 -64.43
CA GLU A 121 12.63 -47.42 -64.69
C GLU A 121 11.85 -46.85 -63.48
N ALA A 122 10.97 -47.64 -62.87
CA ALA A 122 10.25 -47.25 -61.64
C ALA A 122 11.23 -47.02 -60.48
N LEU A 123 12.25 -47.86 -60.31
CA LEU A 123 13.29 -47.67 -59.30
C LEU A 123 14.12 -46.41 -59.56
N ARG A 124 14.43 -46.09 -60.82
CA ARG A 124 15.10 -44.82 -61.18
C ARG A 124 14.23 -43.62 -60.82
N GLN A 125 12.94 -43.65 -61.16
CA GLN A 125 12.01 -42.57 -60.80
C GLN A 125 11.87 -42.43 -59.28
N GLN A 126 11.85 -43.54 -58.53
CA GLN A 126 11.84 -43.53 -57.07
C GLN A 126 13.15 -42.97 -56.50
N HIS A 127 14.30 -43.34 -57.07
CA HIS A 127 15.60 -42.82 -56.68
C HIS A 127 15.68 -41.31 -56.91
N ASP A 128 15.30 -40.83 -58.09
CA ASP A 128 15.27 -39.39 -58.41
C ASP A 128 14.28 -38.63 -57.52
N ALA A 129 13.14 -39.22 -57.16
CA ALA A 129 12.19 -38.63 -56.23
C ALA A 129 12.74 -38.54 -54.79
N LEU A 130 13.46 -39.57 -54.33
CA LEU A 130 14.14 -39.56 -53.04
C LEU A 130 15.26 -38.52 -52.99
N GLU A 131 16.08 -38.42 -54.04
CA GLU A 131 17.12 -37.38 -54.14
C GLU A 131 16.52 -35.97 -54.08
N ARG A 132 15.38 -35.74 -54.75
CA ARG A 132 14.66 -34.45 -54.66
C ARG A 132 14.13 -34.18 -53.26
N LEU A 133 13.60 -35.19 -52.57
CA LEU A 133 13.14 -35.05 -51.18
C LEU A 133 14.30 -34.73 -50.24
N PHE A 134 15.44 -35.43 -50.34
CA PHE A 134 16.62 -35.12 -49.54
C PHE A 134 17.14 -33.70 -49.81
N ALA A 135 17.17 -33.27 -51.07
CA ALA A 135 17.54 -31.91 -51.42
C ALA A 135 16.56 -30.87 -50.86
N GLN A 136 15.25 -31.16 -50.87
CA GLN A 136 14.23 -30.31 -50.28
C GLN A 136 14.32 -30.24 -48.75
N ASP A 137 14.56 -31.37 -48.09
CA ASP A 137 14.76 -31.45 -46.64
C ASP A 137 16.01 -30.70 -46.19
N ALA A 138 17.12 -30.81 -46.94
CA ALA A 138 18.33 -30.03 -46.69
C ALA A 138 18.05 -28.52 -46.81
N ARG A 139 17.35 -28.09 -47.87
CA ARG A 139 16.93 -26.68 -48.04
C ARG A 139 15.99 -26.21 -46.92
N ALA A 140 15.06 -27.05 -46.49
CA ALA A 140 14.14 -26.74 -45.40
C ALA A 140 14.85 -26.67 -44.05
N ALA A 141 15.83 -27.55 -43.80
CA ALA A 141 16.69 -27.49 -42.61
C ALA A 141 17.51 -26.20 -42.57
N ASP A 142 18.12 -25.81 -43.69
CA ASP A 142 18.86 -24.55 -43.82
C ASP A 142 17.95 -23.33 -43.62
N ALA A 143 16.74 -23.33 -44.19
CA ALA A 143 15.77 -22.26 -43.99
C ALA A 143 15.35 -22.15 -42.52
N ARG A 144 15.09 -23.27 -41.83
CA ARG A 144 14.78 -23.30 -40.39
C ARG A 144 15.96 -22.81 -39.55
N ALA A 145 17.18 -23.20 -39.87
CA ALA A 145 18.40 -22.75 -39.18
C ALA A 145 18.59 -21.24 -39.32
N LYS A 146 18.41 -20.68 -40.53
CA LYS A 146 18.46 -19.23 -40.79
C LYS A 146 17.38 -18.48 -40.02
N ALA A 147 16.13 -18.97 -40.03
CA ALA A 147 15.03 -18.36 -39.28
C ALA A 147 15.26 -18.42 -37.75
N ALA A 148 15.79 -19.54 -37.23
CA ALA A 148 16.14 -19.67 -35.81
C ALA A 148 17.26 -18.70 -35.42
N ALA A 149 18.31 -18.58 -36.24
CA ALA A 149 19.39 -17.61 -36.03
C ALA A 149 18.87 -16.16 -36.08
N GLY A 150 17.94 -15.85 -37.00
CA GLY A 150 17.26 -14.55 -37.07
C GLY A 150 16.48 -14.23 -35.79
N ARG A 151 15.65 -15.16 -35.31
CA ARG A 151 14.91 -15.00 -34.05
C ARG A 151 15.83 -14.85 -32.83
N ALA A 152 16.92 -15.63 -32.76
CA ALA A 152 17.90 -15.51 -31.69
C ALA A 152 18.61 -14.15 -31.69
N ARG A 153 18.95 -13.61 -32.88
CA ARG A 153 19.53 -12.26 -33.02
C ARG A 153 18.54 -11.18 -32.61
N HIS A 154 17.28 -11.27 -33.03
CA HIS A 154 16.24 -10.33 -32.61
C HIS A 154 16.01 -10.37 -31.09
N ALA A 155 15.88 -11.55 -30.50
CA ALA A 155 15.73 -11.69 -29.05
C ALA A 155 16.95 -11.14 -28.28
N ALA A 156 18.17 -11.33 -28.80
CA ALA A 156 19.37 -10.76 -28.20
C ALA A 156 19.42 -9.23 -28.34
N ALA A 157 18.95 -8.67 -29.44
CA ALA A 157 18.86 -7.22 -29.64
C ALA A 157 17.82 -6.59 -28.71
N GLU A 158 16.63 -7.18 -28.60
CA GLU A 158 15.59 -6.74 -27.65
C GLU A 158 16.06 -6.84 -26.20
N LYS A 159 16.73 -7.93 -25.82
CA LYS A 159 17.31 -8.06 -24.47
C LYS A 159 18.33 -6.96 -24.17
N ARG A 160 19.18 -6.60 -25.14
CA ARG A 160 20.16 -5.50 -24.98
C ARG A 160 19.48 -4.14 -24.87
N ARG A 161 18.45 -3.90 -25.69
CA ARG A 161 17.67 -2.67 -25.64
C ARG A 161 16.98 -2.51 -24.29
N LEU A 162 16.27 -3.54 -23.83
CA LEU A 162 15.60 -3.54 -22.52
C LEU A 162 16.59 -3.39 -21.37
N ALA A 163 17.77 -4.00 -21.46
CA ALA A 163 18.82 -3.83 -20.46
C ALA A 163 19.33 -2.38 -20.41
N ALA A 164 19.55 -1.74 -21.56
CA ALA A 164 19.97 -0.34 -21.62
C ALA A 164 18.87 0.62 -21.10
N GLU A 165 17.60 0.38 -21.44
CA GLU A 165 16.46 1.15 -20.92
C GLU A 165 16.33 0.98 -19.39
N ALA A 166 16.49 -0.24 -18.87
CA ALA A 166 16.46 -0.52 -17.44
C ALA A 166 17.64 0.13 -16.68
N GLU A 167 18.84 0.14 -17.25
CA GLU A 167 20.00 0.82 -16.68
C GLU A 167 19.78 2.35 -16.65
N GLY A 168 19.22 2.92 -17.73
CA GLY A 168 18.84 4.33 -17.76
C GLY A 168 17.82 4.68 -16.67
N LEU A 169 16.78 3.86 -16.49
CA LEU A 169 15.81 4.05 -15.41
C LEU A 169 16.46 3.92 -14.03
N ALA A 170 17.36 2.95 -13.82
CA ALA A 170 18.09 2.79 -12.56
C ALA A 170 18.98 4.00 -12.25
N GLN A 171 19.69 4.55 -13.24
CA GLN A 171 20.50 5.77 -13.07
C GLN A 171 19.62 6.99 -12.72
N THR A 172 18.47 7.16 -13.40
CA THR A 172 17.54 8.26 -13.06
C THR A 172 16.93 8.11 -11.67
N LEU A 173 16.58 6.88 -11.26
CA LEU A 173 16.10 6.59 -9.91
C LEU A 173 17.20 6.88 -8.87
N GLY A 174 18.43 6.44 -9.12
CA GLY A 174 19.58 6.72 -8.26
C GLY A 174 19.85 8.21 -8.09
N GLY A 175 19.82 8.98 -9.19
CA GLY A 175 19.92 10.45 -9.13
C GLY A 175 18.81 11.09 -8.28
N ARG A 176 17.56 10.65 -8.47
CA ARG A 176 16.42 11.13 -7.67
C ARG A 176 16.57 10.78 -6.18
N VAL A 177 17.05 9.57 -5.86
CA VAL A 177 17.30 9.15 -4.47
C VAL A 177 18.31 10.09 -3.82
N VAL A 178 19.46 10.35 -4.45
CA VAL A 178 20.48 11.27 -3.92
C VAL A 178 19.93 12.70 -3.75
N ASP A 179 19.14 13.19 -4.70
CA ASP A 179 18.50 14.50 -4.58
C ASP A 179 17.51 14.57 -3.42
N PHE A 180 16.73 13.50 -3.18
CA PHE A 180 15.80 13.42 -2.05
C PHE A 180 16.54 13.32 -0.72
N GLU A 181 17.62 12.54 -0.62
CA GLU A 181 18.48 12.50 0.57
C GLU A 181 19.13 13.86 0.84
N GLY A 182 19.62 14.52 -0.21
CA GLY A 182 20.23 15.84 -0.12
C GLY A 182 19.24 16.93 0.30
N ARG A 183 17.95 16.81 -0.08
CA ARG A 183 16.88 17.68 0.41
C ARG A 183 16.49 17.35 1.85
N ARG A 184 16.40 16.07 2.20
CA ARG A 184 16.11 15.61 3.56
C ARG A 184 17.17 16.12 4.54
N ASN A 185 18.45 15.84 4.29
CA ASN A 185 19.53 16.27 5.18
C ASN A 185 19.64 17.80 5.32
N ARG A 186 19.28 18.57 4.28
CA ARG A 186 19.21 20.03 4.36
C ARG A 186 17.98 20.55 5.11
N GLY A 187 16.85 19.86 5.02
CA GLY A 187 15.57 20.25 5.64
C GLY A 187 15.34 19.71 7.05
N GLN A 188 16.05 18.67 7.47
CA GLN A 188 15.73 17.86 8.66
C GLN A 188 15.99 18.54 10.02
N GLY A 189 16.59 19.72 10.09
CA GLY A 189 16.95 20.32 11.38
C GLY A 189 16.48 21.76 11.59
N GLY A 190 16.87 22.66 10.70
CA GLY A 190 16.82 24.09 11.02
C GLY A 190 15.47 24.77 10.80
N GLY A 191 14.85 24.55 9.63
CA GLY A 191 13.72 25.38 9.19
C GLY A 191 12.46 25.19 10.02
N LEU A 192 12.01 23.93 10.19
CA LEU A 192 10.81 23.63 10.98
C LEU A 192 11.02 23.99 12.45
N GLN A 193 12.16 23.62 13.03
CA GLN A 193 12.48 23.92 14.43
C GLN A 193 12.54 25.42 14.66
N GLN A 194 13.16 26.19 13.77
CA GLN A 194 13.19 27.65 13.87
C GLN A 194 11.80 28.28 13.79
N THR A 195 10.90 27.74 12.96
CA THR A 195 9.50 28.22 12.89
C THR A 195 8.70 27.87 14.14
N ILE A 196 8.89 26.66 14.69
CA ILE A 196 8.25 26.24 15.95
C ILE A 196 8.78 27.09 17.10
N ASP A 197 10.09 27.23 17.24
CA ASP A 197 10.73 28.06 18.27
C ASP A 197 10.29 29.53 18.17
N GLY A 198 10.11 30.05 16.94
CA GLY A 198 9.61 31.40 16.71
C GLY A 198 8.17 31.58 17.20
N LEU A 199 7.31 30.59 16.95
CA LEU A 199 5.90 30.61 17.34
C LEU A 199 5.72 30.40 18.86
N LEU A 200 6.48 29.47 19.46
CA LEU A 200 6.49 29.27 20.90
C LEU A 200 6.97 30.52 21.64
N ARG A 201 8.00 31.21 21.11
CA ARG A 201 8.44 32.50 21.67
C ARG A 201 7.41 33.61 21.54
N SER A 202 6.53 33.61 20.53
CA SER A 202 5.43 34.58 20.48
C SER A 202 4.35 34.25 21.51
N ASP A 203 4.07 32.97 21.73
CA ASP A 203 3.11 32.52 22.74
C ASP A 203 3.63 32.83 24.17
N ASP A 204 4.91 32.63 24.43
CA ASP A 204 5.57 33.01 25.70
C ASP A 204 5.46 34.51 25.98
N LYS A 205 5.60 35.36 24.95
CA LYS A 205 5.41 36.80 25.08
C LYS A 205 3.97 37.15 25.44
N LEU A 206 2.99 36.43 24.87
CA LEU A 206 1.59 36.61 25.22
C LEU A 206 1.35 36.19 26.68
N LEU A 207 1.85 35.04 27.09
CA LEU A 207 1.75 34.55 28.47
C LEU A 207 2.38 35.53 29.48
N ALA A 208 3.55 36.10 29.16
CA ALA A 208 4.16 37.14 29.99
C ALA A 208 3.28 38.40 30.10
N SER A 209 2.61 38.79 29.01
CA SER A 209 1.66 39.91 29.02
C SER A 209 0.40 39.62 29.84
N LEU A 210 -0.11 38.38 29.79
CA LEU A 210 -1.24 37.92 30.62
C LEU A 210 -0.86 37.86 32.10
N GLN A 211 0.35 37.41 32.41
CA GLN A 211 0.85 37.41 33.79
C GLN A 211 0.91 38.84 34.34
N LYS A 212 1.42 39.80 33.55
CA LYS A 212 1.43 41.21 33.93
C LYS A 212 0.01 41.74 34.18
N LEU A 213 -0.93 41.43 33.28
CA LEU A 213 -2.34 41.82 33.44
C LEU A 213 -2.96 41.19 34.70
N GLY A 214 -2.64 39.93 34.99
CA GLY A 214 -3.08 39.25 36.21
C GLY A 214 -2.53 39.88 37.49
N TRP A 215 -1.31 40.44 37.46
CA TRP A 215 -0.76 41.19 38.60
C TRP A 215 -1.45 42.54 38.77
N GLU A 216 -1.79 43.21 37.67
CA GLU A 216 -2.58 44.45 37.69
C GLU A 216 -4.01 44.19 38.19
N LEU A 217 -4.55 42.98 38.01
CA LEU A 217 -5.88 42.60 38.46
C LEU A 217 -5.96 42.07 39.90
N LYS A 218 -4.90 41.41 40.37
CA LYS A 218 -4.80 40.86 41.73
C LYS A 218 -4.50 41.92 42.80
N ALA A 219 -4.20 43.15 42.39
CA ALA A 219 -4.23 44.29 43.30
C ALA A 219 -5.69 44.60 43.68
N ASP A 220 -6.31 43.73 44.48
CA ASP A 220 -7.46 44.10 45.30
C ASP A 220 -7.03 45.34 46.08
N ASP A 221 -7.74 46.45 45.92
CA ASP A 221 -7.40 47.74 46.49
C ASP A 221 -7.72 47.69 48.01
N PRO A 222 -6.76 47.40 48.93
CA PRO A 222 -7.06 47.42 50.37
C PRO A 222 -7.56 48.81 50.82
N ASP A 223 -7.26 49.81 49.99
CA ASP A 223 -7.66 51.20 50.08
C ASP A 223 -9.18 51.41 50.00
N GLU A 224 -9.96 50.51 49.37
CA GLU A 224 -11.43 50.66 49.32
C GLU A 224 -12.07 50.32 50.68
N GLN A 225 -11.68 49.21 51.30
CA GLN A 225 -12.17 48.81 52.62
C GLN A 225 -11.67 49.78 53.70
N GLU A 226 -10.39 50.17 53.63
CA GLU A 226 -9.81 51.17 54.52
C GLU A 226 -10.43 52.56 54.29
N GLY A 227 -10.78 52.89 53.05
CA GLY A 227 -11.45 54.13 52.66
C GLY A 227 -12.83 54.29 53.28
N VAL A 228 -13.63 53.22 53.35
CA VAL A 228 -14.93 53.24 54.04
C VAL A 228 -14.77 53.44 55.55
N VAL A 229 -13.77 52.80 56.16
CA VAL A 229 -13.47 52.95 57.59
C VAL A 229 -13.01 54.39 57.89
N LYS A 230 -12.09 54.94 57.09
CA LYS A 230 -11.61 56.32 57.20
C LYS A 230 -12.72 57.34 56.98
N ALA A 231 -13.63 57.10 56.02
CA ALA A 231 -14.78 57.96 55.79
C ALA A 231 -15.73 58.00 56.99
N ARG A 232 -16.03 56.83 57.59
CA ARG A 232 -16.83 56.72 58.83
C ARG A 232 -16.16 57.42 60.01
N GLU A 233 -14.86 57.23 60.20
CA GLU A 233 -14.12 57.89 61.28
C GLU A 233 -14.11 59.42 61.12
N THR A 234 -13.90 59.90 59.90
CA THR A 234 -13.89 61.34 59.59
C THR A 234 -15.27 61.96 59.78
N CYS A 235 -16.34 61.26 59.37
CA CYS A 235 -17.72 61.71 59.60
C CYS A 235 -18.07 61.72 61.10
N ALA A 236 -17.66 60.71 61.87
CA ALA A 236 -17.85 60.70 63.33
C ALA A 236 -17.14 61.88 64.01
N ARG A 237 -15.93 62.22 63.55
CA ARG A 237 -15.18 63.38 64.03
C ARG A 237 -15.87 64.69 63.65
N LEU A 238 -16.41 64.79 62.43
CA LEU A 238 -17.16 65.94 61.98
C LEU A 238 -18.43 66.16 62.82
N ILE A 239 -19.20 65.10 63.09
CA ILE A 239 -20.38 65.13 63.97
C ILE A 239 -19.99 65.65 65.36
N LYS A 240 -18.90 65.14 65.93
CA LYS A 240 -18.43 65.62 67.24
C LYS A 240 -18.14 67.12 67.22
N TYR A 241 -17.38 67.60 66.24
CA TYR A 241 -17.04 69.02 66.15
C TYR A 241 -18.23 69.92 65.82
N THR A 242 -19.18 69.47 65.00
CA THR A 242 -20.39 70.26 64.71
C THR A 242 -21.27 70.38 65.95
N VAL A 243 -21.46 69.31 66.70
CA VAL A 243 -22.19 69.33 67.98
C VAL A 243 -21.49 70.26 68.98
N GLU A 244 -20.19 70.11 69.19
CA GLU A 244 -19.41 70.98 70.09
C GLU A 244 -19.48 72.47 69.66
N THR A 245 -19.40 72.74 68.35
CA THR A 245 -19.48 74.11 67.81
C THR A 245 -20.88 74.70 67.95
N LEU A 246 -21.93 73.92 67.71
CA LEU A 246 -23.31 74.38 67.86
C LEU A 246 -23.62 74.65 69.33
N ARG A 247 -23.17 73.78 70.23
CA ARG A 247 -23.35 73.98 71.68
C ARG A 247 -22.65 75.24 72.17
N THR A 248 -21.37 75.41 71.84
CA THR A 248 -20.60 76.61 72.23
C THR A 248 -21.16 77.90 71.60
N LYS A 249 -21.71 77.85 70.38
CA LYS A 249 -22.41 78.99 69.79
C LYS A 249 -23.72 79.31 70.51
N LEU A 250 -24.48 78.29 70.92
CA LEU A 250 -25.72 78.46 71.67
C LEU A 250 -25.43 79.07 73.05
N ASP A 251 -24.44 78.54 73.77
CA ASP A 251 -23.96 79.08 75.05
C ASP A 251 -23.52 80.55 74.91
N ARG A 252 -22.75 80.87 73.86
CA ARG A 252 -22.32 82.25 73.59
C ARG A 252 -23.51 83.16 73.32
N LEU A 253 -24.47 82.75 72.49
CA LEU A 253 -25.65 83.55 72.18
C LEU A 253 -26.55 83.74 73.40
N TYR A 254 -26.69 82.72 74.25
CA TYR A 254 -27.41 82.82 75.51
C TYR A 254 -26.76 83.85 76.46
N LEU A 255 -25.44 83.80 76.62
CA LEU A 255 -24.70 84.76 77.43
C LEU A 255 -24.73 86.18 76.83
N GLU A 256 -24.59 86.32 75.51
CA GLU A 256 -24.69 87.62 74.82
C GLU A 256 -26.10 88.23 74.97
N ALA A 257 -27.16 87.42 74.90
CA ALA A 257 -28.53 87.88 75.13
C ALA A 257 -28.74 88.37 76.57
N LEU A 258 -28.19 87.65 77.56
CA LEU A 258 -28.22 88.09 78.97
C LEU A 258 -27.44 89.39 79.19
N GLU A 259 -26.26 89.52 78.58
CA GLU A 259 -25.44 90.74 78.67
C GLU A 259 -26.11 91.95 77.98
N GLU A 260 -26.82 91.75 76.86
CA GLU A 260 -27.59 92.82 76.20
C GLU A 260 -28.77 93.31 77.05
N GLU A 261 -29.45 92.42 77.76
CA GLU A 261 -30.52 92.80 78.70
C GLU A 261 -29.95 93.56 79.91
N ASP A 262 -28.88 93.06 80.53
CA ASP A 262 -28.20 93.73 81.64
C ASP A 262 -27.57 95.07 81.23
N GLY A 263 -27.07 95.16 80.00
CA GLY A 263 -26.54 96.38 79.38
C GLY A 263 -27.61 97.44 79.14
N LYS A 264 -28.79 97.05 78.64
CA LYS A 264 -29.96 97.94 78.47
C LYS A 264 -30.50 98.46 79.80
N VAL A 265 -30.45 97.65 80.86
CA VAL A 265 -30.81 98.05 82.23
C VAL A 265 -29.86 99.11 82.79
N ARG A 266 -28.58 99.09 82.40
CA ARG A 266 -27.57 100.06 82.86
C ARG A 266 -27.53 101.36 82.05
N SER A 267 -27.95 101.36 80.79
CA SER A 267 -27.91 102.53 79.90
C SER A 267 -29.20 103.37 79.87
N SER A 268 -30.33 102.87 80.40
CA SER A 268 -31.59 103.63 80.46
C SER A 268 -31.77 104.29 81.83
N ALA A 269 -31.49 105.60 81.90
CA ALA A 269 -31.72 106.43 83.08
C ALA A 269 -33.20 106.79 83.30
N ASP A 270 -34.16 106.05 82.73
CA ASP A 270 -35.59 106.31 82.87
C ASP A 270 -36.29 105.13 83.58
N SER A 271 -36.22 105.19 84.90
CA SER A 271 -36.75 104.21 85.84
C SER A 271 -38.27 104.31 85.97
N GLN A 272 -39.05 103.96 84.94
CA GLN A 272 -40.49 103.70 85.15
C GLN A 272 -41.18 102.87 84.05
N ARG A 273 -40.53 101.82 83.55
CA ARG A 273 -41.20 100.63 82.98
C ARG A 273 -40.20 99.48 83.07
N ARG A 274 -40.04 98.95 84.29
CA ARG A 274 -39.39 97.67 84.51
C ARG A 274 -40.25 96.62 83.79
N ARG A 275 -39.87 96.26 82.57
CA ARG A 275 -40.24 94.96 82.04
C ARG A 275 -39.26 94.00 82.71
N GLU A 276 -39.55 93.66 83.96
CA GLU A 276 -38.96 92.47 84.55
C GLU A 276 -39.40 91.34 83.62
N VAL A 277 -38.46 90.77 82.88
CA VAL A 277 -38.70 89.52 82.16
C VAL A 277 -39.16 88.54 83.24
N PRO A 278 -40.40 88.03 83.19
CA PRO A 278 -40.91 87.15 84.22
C PRO A 278 -40.00 85.93 84.28
N LYS A 279 -39.68 85.47 85.49
CA LYS A 279 -38.82 84.29 85.69
C LYS A 279 -39.34 83.07 84.95
N GLU A 280 -40.66 82.99 84.76
CA GLU A 280 -41.35 81.97 83.96
C GLU A 280 -40.88 81.97 82.49
N GLU A 281 -40.67 83.14 81.86
CA GLU A 281 -40.15 83.23 80.48
C GLU A 281 -38.68 82.78 80.41
N ILE A 282 -37.87 83.04 81.45
CA ILE A 282 -36.46 82.59 81.50
C ILE A 282 -36.39 81.06 81.71
N GLU A 283 -37.24 80.51 82.57
CA GLU A 283 -37.34 79.06 82.81
C GLU A 283 -37.88 78.32 81.58
N GLU A 284 -38.85 78.89 80.86
CA GLU A 284 -39.34 78.38 79.58
C GLU A 284 -38.23 78.37 78.51
N MET A 285 -37.51 79.49 78.36
CA MET A 285 -36.36 79.58 77.44
C MET A 285 -35.22 78.62 77.80
N GLN A 286 -34.99 78.36 79.08
CA GLN A 286 -34.02 77.36 79.54
C GLN A 286 -34.48 75.93 79.22
N ALA A 287 -35.77 75.62 79.39
CA ALA A 287 -36.33 74.33 79.02
C ALA A 287 -36.26 74.08 77.51
N GLU A 288 -36.56 75.10 76.69
CA GLU A 288 -36.41 75.03 75.23
C GLU A 288 -34.94 74.85 74.81
N LEU A 289 -34.00 75.48 75.53
CA LEU A 289 -32.56 75.32 75.30
C LEU A 289 -32.08 73.89 75.63
N GLU A 290 -32.58 73.31 76.73
CA GLU A 290 -32.30 71.91 77.10
C GLU A 290 -32.88 70.92 76.09
N GLU A 291 -34.09 71.17 75.59
CA GLU A 291 -34.69 70.39 74.51
C GLU A 291 -33.83 70.46 73.24
N LEU A 292 -33.42 71.66 72.84
CA LEU A 292 -32.53 71.88 71.70
C LEU A 292 -31.18 71.16 71.87
N TYR A 293 -30.62 71.10 73.08
CA TYR A 293 -29.39 70.36 73.36
C TYR A 293 -29.49 68.85 73.12
N THR A 294 -30.68 68.28 73.34
CA THR A 294 -30.94 66.86 73.04
C THR A 294 -31.13 66.61 71.54
N GLU A 295 -31.65 67.58 70.80
CA GLU A 295 -31.91 67.47 69.36
C GLU A 295 -30.68 67.75 68.48
N ILE A 296 -29.72 68.56 68.95
CA ILE A 296 -28.51 68.91 68.19
C ILE A 296 -27.71 67.67 67.73
N LEU A 297 -27.57 66.64 68.57
CA LEU A 297 -26.79 65.44 68.23
C LEU A 297 -27.47 64.60 67.13
N PRO A 298 -28.74 64.17 67.27
CA PRO A 298 -29.46 63.47 66.20
C PRO A 298 -29.50 64.23 64.87
N VAL A 299 -29.72 65.55 64.90
CA VAL A 299 -29.78 66.37 63.67
C VAL A 299 -28.39 66.49 63.03
N ALA A 300 -27.33 66.68 63.82
CA ALA A 300 -25.96 66.71 63.30
C ALA A 300 -25.54 65.35 62.71
N GLN A 301 -25.94 64.24 63.34
CA GLN A 301 -25.72 62.89 62.81
C GLN A 301 -26.40 62.72 61.46
N MET A 302 -27.71 62.97 61.38
CA MET A 302 -28.46 62.86 60.11
C MET A 302 -27.89 63.76 59.02
N SER A 303 -27.55 65.02 59.36
CA SER A 303 -27.00 65.97 58.39
C SER A 303 -25.65 65.52 57.83
N VAL A 304 -24.75 65.01 58.67
CA VAL A 304 -23.42 64.56 58.23
C VAL A 304 -23.52 63.24 57.46
N GLU A 305 -24.37 62.33 57.90
CA GLU A 305 -24.60 61.07 57.21
C GLU A 305 -25.14 61.29 55.79
N GLN A 306 -26.13 62.17 55.65
CA GLN A 306 -26.76 62.44 54.36
C GLN A 306 -25.87 63.28 53.41
N GLN A 307 -25.12 64.26 53.93
CA GLN A 307 -24.30 65.14 53.10
C GLN A 307 -22.95 64.54 52.72
N PHE A 308 -22.35 63.71 53.58
CA PHE A 308 -20.96 63.28 53.43
C PHE A 308 -20.78 61.77 53.44
N LEU A 309 -21.40 61.06 54.39
CA LEU A 309 -21.15 59.63 54.54
C LEU A 309 -21.76 58.81 53.39
N GLU A 310 -23.04 59.02 53.09
CA GLU A 310 -23.75 58.27 52.06
C GLU A 310 -23.15 58.53 50.66
N PRO A 311 -22.86 59.78 50.24
CA PRO A 311 -22.18 60.04 48.97
C PRO A 311 -20.77 59.46 48.89
N ALA A 312 -20.01 59.49 50.00
CA ALA A 312 -18.68 58.89 50.04
C ALA A 312 -18.75 57.37 49.82
N VAL A 313 -19.65 56.68 50.52
CA VAL A 313 -19.86 55.23 50.37
C VAL A 313 -20.38 54.88 48.98
N GLN A 314 -21.31 55.66 48.41
CA GLN A 314 -21.79 55.44 47.04
C GLN A 314 -20.67 55.64 46.00
N SER A 315 -19.79 56.63 46.19
CA SER A 315 -18.66 56.86 45.29
C SER A 315 -17.62 55.73 45.37
N LEU A 316 -17.36 55.21 46.57
CA LEU A 316 -16.49 54.04 46.82
C LEU A 316 -17.08 52.78 46.19
N ALA A 317 -18.39 52.53 46.38
CA ALA A 317 -19.09 51.41 45.77
C ALA A 317 -19.12 51.50 44.23
N GLY A 318 -19.32 52.69 43.67
CA GLY A 318 -19.25 52.92 42.22
C GLY A 318 -17.85 52.66 41.65
N ARG A 319 -16.80 52.99 42.41
CA ARG A 319 -15.40 52.69 42.03
C ARG A 319 -15.15 51.18 42.04
N SER A 320 -15.61 50.48 43.08
CA SER A 320 -15.55 49.02 43.18
C SER A 320 -16.27 48.32 42.02
N ALA A 321 -17.46 48.81 41.66
CA ALA A 321 -18.21 48.32 40.50
C ALA A 321 -17.46 48.54 39.17
N SER A 322 -16.80 49.70 39.00
CA SER A 322 -15.98 49.98 37.82
C SER A 322 -14.73 49.09 37.74
N ASN A 323 -14.11 48.81 38.88
CA ASN A 323 -12.97 47.90 39.01
C ASN A 323 -13.40 46.46 38.69
N LEU A 324 -14.59 46.04 39.12
CA LEU A 324 -15.18 44.75 38.76
C LEU A 324 -15.49 44.66 37.26
N THR A 325 -16.03 45.71 36.63
CA THR A 325 -16.24 45.67 35.17
C THR A 325 -14.92 45.57 34.41
N ARG A 326 -13.87 46.28 34.87
CA ARG A 326 -12.52 46.17 34.30
C ARG A 326 -11.93 44.79 34.51
N SER A 327 -12.23 44.13 35.64
CA SER A 327 -11.77 42.77 35.92
C SER A 327 -12.47 41.74 35.05
N VAL A 328 -13.78 41.88 34.82
CA VAL A 328 -14.52 41.05 33.87
C VAL A 328 -13.99 41.21 32.45
N GLU A 329 -13.79 42.44 31.98
CA GLU A 329 -13.21 42.70 30.65
C GLU A 329 -11.79 42.13 30.51
N ALA A 330 -10.96 42.24 31.55
CA ALA A 330 -9.64 41.64 31.58
C ALA A 330 -9.69 40.10 31.56
N LEU A 331 -10.63 39.49 32.29
CA LEU A 331 -10.85 38.04 32.27
C LEU A 331 -11.34 37.54 30.92
N ASP A 332 -12.25 38.26 30.26
CA ASP A 332 -12.69 37.94 28.88
C ASP A 332 -11.51 38.01 27.89
N TYR A 333 -10.63 39.01 28.05
CA TYR A 333 -9.40 39.09 27.26
C TYR A 333 -8.43 37.93 27.54
N ILE A 334 -8.26 37.55 28.81
CA ILE A 334 -7.44 36.39 29.19
C ILE A 334 -8.02 35.10 28.58
N ASP A 335 -9.33 34.89 28.67
CA ASP A 335 -10.00 33.73 28.08
C ASP A 335 -9.82 33.67 26.55
N ALA A 336 -10.02 34.80 25.86
CA ALA A 336 -9.77 34.88 24.42
C ALA A 336 -8.31 34.56 24.05
N CYS A 337 -7.34 35.03 24.84
CA CYS A 337 -5.93 34.74 24.63
C CYS A 337 -5.59 33.26 24.88
N LEU A 338 -6.13 32.66 25.94
CA LEU A 338 -5.94 31.24 26.24
C LEU A 338 -6.57 30.35 25.16
N ASN A 339 -7.76 30.69 24.68
CA ASN A 339 -8.40 30.01 23.55
C ASN A 339 -7.57 30.14 22.27
N TYR A 340 -7.00 31.31 22.01
CA TYR A 340 -6.07 31.51 20.89
C TYR A 340 -4.82 30.62 21.02
N LEU A 341 -4.19 30.55 22.20
CA LEU A 341 -3.03 29.66 22.43
C LEU A 341 -3.40 28.19 22.20
N LEU A 342 -4.54 27.76 22.71
CA LEU A 342 -5.00 26.38 22.56
C LEU A 342 -5.25 26.05 21.08
N HIS A 343 -5.90 26.95 20.34
CA HIS A 343 -6.11 26.79 18.91
C HIS A 343 -4.78 26.77 18.14
N ASN A 344 -3.84 27.64 18.51
CA ASN A 344 -2.53 27.69 17.87
C ASN A 344 -1.72 26.42 18.14
N MET A 345 -1.71 25.91 19.37
CA MET A 345 -1.02 24.66 19.75
C MET A 345 -1.62 23.44 19.08
N THR A 346 -2.94 23.35 18.97
CA THR A 346 -3.62 22.25 18.25
C THR A 346 -3.32 22.28 16.75
N ALA A 347 -3.35 23.47 16.14
CA ALA A 347 -2.95 23.65 14.74
C ALA A 347 -1.47 23.32 14.51
N LEU A 348 -0.59 23.70 15.44
CA LEU A 348 0.84 23.38 15.38
C LEU A 348 1.06 21.86 15.50
N SER A 349 0.37 21.19 16.43
CA SER A 349 0.45 19.73 16.61
C SER A 349 0.04 19.00 15.33
N SER A 350 -1.11 19.35 14.75
CA SER A 350 -1.60 18.77 13.50
C SER A 350 -0.58 18.97 12.36
N ARG A 351 0.01 20.16 12.21
CA ARG A 351 1.02 20.42 11.18
C ARG A 351 2.32 19.64 11.41
N VAL A 352 2.72 19.45 12.66
CA VAL A 352 3.90 18.63 13.01
C VAL A 352 3.62 17.15 12.75
N GLU A 353 2.42 16.67 13.02
CA GLU A 353 1.98 15.30 12.69
C GLU A 353 1.99 15.06 11.18
N ASP A 354 1.43 15.97 10.39
CA ASP A 354 1.48 15.92 8.93
C ASP A 354 2.92 15.91 8.41
N TYR A 355 3.76 16.78 8.97
CA TYR A 355 5.19 16.81 8.61
C TYR A 355 5.89 15.49 8.93
N LYS A 356 5.65 14.90 10.11
CA LYS A 356 6.20 13.59 10.49
C LYS A 356 5.68 12.47 9.60
N ALA A 357 4.40 12.51 9.22
CA ALA A 357 3.82 11.55 8.28
C ALA A 357 4.50 11.65 6.90
N HIS A 358 4.73 12.87 6.40
CA HIS A 358 5.50 13.09 5.18
C HIS A 358 6.96 12.65 5.30
N GLU A 359 7.62 12.91 6.43
CA GLU A 359 9.00 12.45 6.67
C GLU A 359 9.08 10.91 6.70
N SER A 360 8.09 10.25 7.30
CA SER A 360 7.99 8.79 7.33
C SER A 360 7.73 8.22 5.93
N ALA A 361 6.75 8.76 5.21
CA ALA A 361 6.43 8.33 3.84
C ALA A 361 7.60 8.54 2.87
N THR A 362 8.34 9.64 3.01
CA THR A 362 9.55 9.85 2.20
C THR A 362 10.67 8.88 2.59
N ALA A 363 10.82 8.52 3.87
CA ALA A 363 11.78 7.51 4.30
C ALA A 363 11.45 6.12 3.75
N THR A 364 10.18 5.72 3.75
CA THR A 364 9.75 4.42 3.20
C THR A 364 9.88 4.37 1.68
N LEU A 365 9.55 5.45 0.97
CA LEU A 365 9.79 5.55 -0.48
C LEU A 365 11.28 5.48 -0.80
N LEU A 366 12.12 6.08 0.03
CA LEU A 366 13.56 6.08 -0.16
C LEU A 366 14.18 4.72 0.13
N SER A 367 13.72 4.00 1.16
CA SER A 367 14.16 2.64 1.43
C SER A 367 13.69 1.66 0.35
N ALA A 368 12.45 1.79 -0.14
CA ALA A 368 11.93 1.02 -1.26
C ALA A 368 12.73 1.31 -2.55
N ALA A 369 12.99 2.57 -2.87
CA ALA A 369 13.80 2.94 -4.03
C ALA A 369 15.24 2.41 -3.94
N LYS A 370 15.85 2.41 -2.74
CA LYS A 370 17.16 1.78 -2.52
C LYS A 370 17.11 0.27 -2.65
N ALA A 371 16.05 -0.38 -2.17
CA ALA A 371 15.86 -1.82 -2.32
C ALA A 371 15.76 -2.19 -3.82
N GLU A 372 14.98 -1.44 -4.60
CA GLU A 372 14.87 -1.61 -6.06
C GLU A 372 16.16 -1.29 -6.81
N LEU A 373 16.97 -0.34 -6.34
CA LEU A 373 18.28 -0.06 -6.93
C LEU A 373 19.31 -1.16 -6.59
N SER A 374 19.17 -1.82 -5.43
CA SER A 374 20.03 -2.91 -4.99
C SER A 374 19.66 -4.26 -5.60
N SER A 375 18.39 -4.46 -6.00
CA SER A 375 17.94 -5.62 -6.77
C SER A 375 18.42 -5.46 -8.22
N GLN A 376 19.71 -5.69 -8.45
CA GLN A 376 20.22 -5.81 -9.81
C GLN A 376 19.38 -6.85 -10.56
N ILE A 377 18.87 -6.47 -11.73
CA ILE A 377 18.20 -7.35 -12.68
C ILE A 377 19.19 -8.48 -12.95
N THR A 378 18.97 -9.63 -12.32
CA THR A 378 19.70 -10.85 -12.60
C THR A 378 19.34 -11.25 -14.01
N THR A 379 20.05 -10.70 -14.99
CA THR A 379 20.06 -11.24 -16.33
C THR A 379 20.67 -12.62 -16.18
N ALA A 380 19.81 -13.64 -16.12
CA ALA A 380 20.20 -15.03 -16.10
C ALA A 380 21.26 -15.24 -17.20
N THR A 381 22.51 -15.39 -16.77
CA THR A 381 23.57 -15.93 -17.57
C THR A 381 23.22 -17.39 -17.82
N PRO A 382 23.27 -17.89 -19.07
CA PRO A 382 23.05 -19.30 -19.33
C PRO A 382 24.23 -20.07 -18.73
N SER A 383 24.08 -20.53 -17.49
CA SER A 383 25.00 -21.47 -16.87
C SER A 383 24.92 -22.78 -17.66
N LYS A 384 26.03 -23.14 -18.31
CA LYS A 384 26.26 -24.48 -18.85
C LYS A 384 26.34 -25.46 -17.66
N ALA A 385 25.24 -26.11 -17.33
CA ALA A 385 25.23 -27.31 -16.48
C ALA A 385 24.59 -28.44 -17.30
N HIS A 386 25.39 -29.20 -18.06
CA HIS A 386 25.81 -30.56 -17.67
C HIS A 386 24.69 -31.39 -17.06
N GLY A 387 24.19 -32.33 -17.87
CA GLY A 387 23.18 -33.29 -17.47
C GLY A 387 23.60 -34.06 -16.24
N ARG A 388 22.75 -34.01 -15.21
CA ARG A 388 22.66 -35.04 -14.19
C ARG A 388 21.19 -35.27 -13.91
N THR A 389 20.73 -36.44 -14.30
CA THR A 389 19.55 -37.11 -13.76
C THR A 389 19.66 -37.11 -12.24
N ALA A 390 18.74 -36.43 -11.56
CA ALA A 390 18.54 -36.61 -10.14
C ALA A 390 17.04 -36.51 -9.84
N SER A 391 16.55 -37.64 -9.36
CA SER A 391 15.28 -37.95 -8.71
C SER A 391 14.49 -36.79 -8.08
N LEU A 392 13.18 -36.85 -8.32
CA LEU A 392 12.09 -36.24 -7.55
C LEU A 392 12.28 -36.38 -6.02
N PRO A 393 11.65 -35.47 -5.26
CA PRO A 393 10.80 -35.92 -4.17
C PRO A 393 9.36 -35.44 -4.36
N ALA A 394 8.46 -36.36 -4.06
CA ALA A 394 7.02 -36.19 -4.09
C ALA A 394 6.52 -35.31 -2.94
N ALA A 395 5.58 -34.41 -3.22
CA ALA A 395 4.56 -33.98 -2.25
C ALA A 395 3.32 -33.46 -2.98
N ALA A 396 2.26 -34.28 -2.92
CA ALA A 396 0.84 -33.94 -2.84
C ALA A 396 0.23 -32.85 -3.75
N SER A 397 -0.60 -33.29 -4.69
CA SER A 397 -1.82 -32.56 -5.10
C SER A 397 -2.93 -33.56 -5.45
N PRO A 398 -4.17 -33.38 -4.96
CA PRO A 398 -5.23 -34.35 -5.13
C PRO A 398 -5.91 -34.23 -6.49
N ILE A 399 -6.15 -35.40 -7.06
CA ILE A 399 -6.91 -35.70 -8.27
C ILE A 399 -8.39 -35.32 -8.11
N ARG A 400 -8.98 -34.60 -9.08
CA ARG A 400 -10.20 -35.11 -9.74
C ARG A 400 -10.41 -34.55 -11.15
N SER A 401 -10.06 -35.40 -12.10
CA SER A 401 -10.55 -35.41 -13.48
C SER A 401 -12.06 -35.71 -13.49
N ARG A 402 -12.83 -34.94 -14.26
CA ARG A 402 -14.14 -35.36 -14.75
C ARG A 402 -14.12 -35.27 -16.28
N ARG A 403 -14.00 -36.45 -16.91
CA ARG A 403 -14.25 -36.70 -18.33
C ARG A 403 -15.71 -36.40 -18.66
N ALA A 404 -15.94 -35.82 -19.84
CA ALA A 404 -17.06 -36.15 -20.69
C ALA A 404 -16.62 -36.10 -22.17
N ASN A 405 -16.69 -37.29 -22.78
CA ASN A 405 -16.81 -37.63 -24.21
C ASN A 405 -17.80 -36.71 -24.96
N THR A 406 -17.85 -36.51 -26.29
CA THR A 406 -17.38 -37.23 -27.50
C THR A 406 -17.77 -36.38 -28.74
N THR A 407 -17.31 -36.81 -29.93
CA THR A 407 -17.71 -36.44 -31.31
C THR A 407 -16.86 -35.34 -31.95
N ALA A 408 -16.30 -35.47 -33.15
CA ALA A 408 -16.22 -36.56 -34.11
C ALA A 408 -14.95 -36.36 -34.96
N SER A 409 -14.30 -37.46 -35.30
CA SER A 409 -13.32 -37.56 -36.37
C SER A 409 -14.06 -37.96 -37.65
N ILE A 410 -13.96 -37.17 -38.73
CA ILE A 410 -14.23 -37.61 -40.10
C ILE A 410 -13.21 -36.94 -41.05
N LEU A 411 -12.24 -37.77 -41.47
CA LEU A 411 -11.60 -37.92 -42.79
C LEU A 411 -10.67 -36.83 -43.36
N ASN A 412 -9.37 -37.14 -43.25
CA ASN A 412 -8.34 -37.31 -44.29
C ASN A 412 -8.48 -36.72 -45.72
N SER A 413 -7.34 -36.13 -46.13
CA SER A 413 -6.63 -36.32 -47.41
C SER A 413 -7.09 -35.56 -48.65
N THR A 414 -6.22 -34.67 -49.14
CA THR A 414 -5.73 -34.75 -50.52
C THR A 414 -4.40 -34.03 -50.70
N SER A 415 -3.53 -34.72 -51.43
CA SER A 415 -2.23 -34.34 -51.96
C SER A 415 -2.29 -33.32 -53.10
N SER A 416 -1.13 -32.71 -53.38
CA SER A 416 -0.61 -32.31 -54.70
C SER A 416 -0.30 -30.81 -54.81
N GLY A 417 0.94 -30.53 -55.23
CA GLY A 417 1.50 -29.21 -55.29
C GLY A 417 1.01 -28.33 -56.44
N ALA A 418 1.31 -27.05 -56.29
CA ALA A 418 1.68 -26.15 -57.37
C ALA A 418 2.42 -24.98 -56.73
N ASP A 419 3.65 -24.82 -57.17
CA ASP A 419 4.45 -23.61 -57.05
C ASP A 419 3.68 -22.42 -57.63
N HIS A 420 3.37 -21.39 -56.84
CA HIS A 420 3.32 -19.98 -57.25
C HIS A 420 3.14 -19.09 -56.01
N GLN A 421 4.09 -18.15 -55.90
CA GLN A 421 4.09 -16.90 -55.15
C GLN A 421 2.75 -16.51 -54.51
N ASP A 422 2.71 -16.44 -53.18
CA ASP A 422 2.50 -15.15 -52.50
C ASP A 422 2.54 -15.30 -50.97
N GLN A 423 3.07 -14.23 -50.39
CA GLN A 423 3.23 -13.90 -48.98
C GLN A 423 2.06 -14.39 -48.09
N GLU A 424 2.26 -15.51 -47.38
CA GLU A 424 1.29 -15.99 -46.38
C GLU A 424 1.20 -14.94 -45.23
N PRO A 425 0.03 -14.31 -45.01
CA PRO A 425 -0.07 -13.11 -44.19
C PRO A 425 0.07 -13.45 -42.70
N ALA A 426 0.58 -12.51 -41.90
CA ALA A 426 0.75 -12.66 -40.44
C ALA A 426 -0.58 -12.72 -39.65
N LEU A 427 -1.70 -12.49 -40.33
CA LEU A 427 -3.03 -12.27 -39.77
C LEU A 427 -3.74 -13.54 -39.24
N PRO A 428 -3.75 -14.71 -39.92
CA PRO A 428 -4.37 -15.93 -39.43
C PRO A 428 -3.58 -16.53 -38.25
N THR A 429 -2.26 -16.34 -38.19
CA THR A 429 -1.45 -16.75 -37.02
C THR A 429 -1.78 -15.90 -35.79
N LEU A 430 -1.98 -14.60 -35.98
CA LEU A 430 -2.33 -13.65 -34.91
C LEU A 430 -3.77 -13.90 -34.41
N LEU A 431 -4.71 -14.17 -35.32
CA LEU A 431 -6.08 -14.59 -34.98
C LEU A 431 -6.10 -15.91 -34.20
N ARG A 432 -5.24 -16.87 -34.54
CA ARG A 432 -5.11 -18.14 -33.81
C ARG A 432 -4.51 -17.96 -32.41
N THR A 433 -3.52 -17.08 -32.24
CA THR A 433 -3.00 -16.71 -30.90
C THR A 433 -4.02 -15.93 -30.06
N LEU A 434 -4.95 -15.24 -30.72
CA LEU A 434 -6.08 -14.57 -30.06
C LEU A 434 -7.31 -15.47 -29.92
N ALA A 435 -7.23 -16.76 -30.29
CA ALA A 435 -8.35 -17.72 -30.26
C ALA A 435 -9.62 -17.24 -30.99
N LEU A 436 -9.45 -16.55 -32.12
CA LEU A 436 -10.54 -16.09 -32.98
C LEU A 436 -10.63 -17.00 -34.21
N THR A 437 -11.80 -17.58 -34.46
CA THR A 437 -12.13 -18.30 -35.70
C THR A 437 -13.01 -17.39 -36.57
N LEU A 438 -12.46 -16.94 -37.70
CA LEU A 438 -13.18 -16.09 -38.66
C LEU A 438 -13.86 -16.98 -39.72
N PRO A 439 -15.16 -16.80 -40.03
CA PRO A 439 -15.81 -17.46 -41.16
C PRO A 439 -15.31 -16.89 -42.51
N ASP A 440 -15.27 -17.67 -43.59
CA ASP A 440 -14.67 -17.28 -44.90
C ASP A 440 -15.41 -16.17 -45.70
N ASP A 441 -16.30 -15.37 -45.10
CA ASP A 441 -17.25 -14.50 -45.82
C ASP A 441 -17.09 -13.01 -45.42
N PRO A 442 -16.49 -12.14 -46.26
CA PRO A 442 -15.94 -10.82 -45.87
C PRO A 442 -16.97 -9.79 -45.37
N SER A 443 -18.26 -10.02 -45.60
CA SER A 443 -19.35 -9.18 -45.07
C SER A 443 -19.79 -9.59 -43.66
N LYS A 444 -19.60 -10.85 -43.28
CA LYS A 444 -19.87 -11.38 -41.93
C LYS A 444 -18.66 -11.21 -41.00
N ASP A 445 -17.48 -10.96 -41.56
CA ASP A 445 -16.23 -10.73 -40.84
C ASP A 445 -16.26 -9.51 -39.93
N ALA A 446 -16.82 -8.39 -40.39
CA ALA A 446 -16.91 -7.19 -39.56
C ALA A 446 -17.88 -7.38 -38.37
N ALA A 447 -18.99 -8.10 -38.60
CA ALA A 447 -19.97 -8.41 -37.55
C ALA A 447 -19.43 -9.44 -36.55
N ALA A 448 -18.76 -10.48 -37.02
CA ALA A 448 -18.14 -11.50 -36.16
C ALA A 448 -16.96 -10.94 -35.35
N LEU A 449 -16.11 -10.08 -35.95
CA LEU A 449 -15.00 -9.43 -35.25
C LEU A 449 -15.48 -8.40 -34.23
N SER A 450 -16.51 -7.61 -34.55
CA SER A 450 -17.11 -6.67 -33.58
C SER A 450 -17.82 -7.39 -32.44
N ALA A 451 -18.52 -8.50 -32.72
CA ALA A 451 -19.10 -9.35 -31.69
C ALA A 451 -18.02 -9.99 -30.80
N ALA A 452 -16.93 -10.49 -31.38
CA ALA A 452 -15.82 -11.07 -30.62
C ALA A 452 -15.04 -10.02 -29.81
N LEU A 453 -14.87 -8.81 -30.34
CA LEU A 453 -14.28 -7.68 -29.62
C LEU A 453 -15.21 -7.29 -28.45
N HIS A 454 -16.52 -7.21 -28.69
CA HIS A 454 -17.49 -6.92 -27.65
C HIS A 454 -17.48 -7.99 -26.55
N ASP A 455 -17.52 -9.27 -26.91
CA ASP A 455 -17.45 -10.39 -25.95
C ASP A 455 -16.13 -10.39 -25.14
N ARG A 456 -15.00 -10.06 -25.77
CA ARG A 456 -13.72 -9.88 -25.05
C ARG A 456 -13.70 -8.64 -24.17
N SER A 457 -14.25 -7.52 -24.63
CA SER A 457 -14.33 -6.30 -23.82
C SER A 457 -15.24 -6.50 -22.61
N ALA A 458 -16.34 -7.24 -22.78
CA ALA A 458 -17.23 -7.66 -21.70
C ALA A 458 -16.50 -8.58 -20.72
N LYS A 459 -15.80 -9.62 -21.21
CA LYS A 459 -14.98 -10.51 -20.37
C LYS A 459 -13.86 -9.76 -19.64
N ALA A 460 -13.21 -8.79 -20.27
CA ALA A 460 -12.20 -7.97 -19.63
C ALA A 460 -12.81 -7.08 -18.54
N ALA A 461 -13.97 -6.48 -18.78
CA ALA A 461 -14.72 -5.72 -17.78
C ALA A 461 -15.18 -6.61 -16.61
N ASP A 462 -15.62 -7.84 -16.89
CA ASP A 462 -16.03 -8.81 -15.87
C ASP A 462 -14.84 -9.29 -15.04
N MET A 463 -13.69 -9.57 -15.68
CA MET A 463 -12.44 -9.87 -14.96
C MET A 463 -11.98 -8.69 -14.11
N ALA A 464 -12.05 -7.46 -14.63
CA ALA A 464 -11.70 -6.26 -13.87
C ALA A 464 -12.63 -6.09 -12.66
N ARG A 465 -13.95 -6.29 -12.83
CA ARG A 465 -14.92 -6.28 -11.73
C ARG A 465 -14.66 -7.39 -10.72
N ASN A 466 -14.31 -8.58 -11.17
CA ASN A 466 -14.05 -9.71 -10.28
C ASN A 466 -12.74 -9.54 -9.50
N VAL A 467 -11.70 -8.99 -10.13
CA VAL A 467 -10.44 -8.61 -9.46
C VAL A 467 -10.69 -7.49 -8.45
N GLN A 468 -11.46 -6.47 -8.83
CA GLN A 468 -11.84 -5.39 -7.93
C GLN A 468 -12.65 -5.89 -6.73
N ALA A 469 -13.67 -6.74 -6.96
CA ALA A 469 -14.46 -7.34 -5.89
C ALA A 469 -13.62 -8.26 -4.99
N SER A 470 -12.69 -9.02 -5.55
CA SER A 470 -11.75 -9.85 -4.77
C SER A 470 -10.79 -8.99 -3.95
N PHE A 471 -10.34 -7.86 -4.50
CA PHE A 471 -9.48 -6.92 -3.80
C PHE A 471 -10.24 -6.22 -2.66
N GLU A 472 -11.42 -5.70 -2.92
CA GLU A 472 -12.30 -5.09 -1.92
C GLU A 472 -12.65 -6.08 -0.80
N GLY A 473 -12.94 -7.34 -1.14
CA GLY A 473 -13.16 -8.40 -0.16
C GLY A 473 -11.94 -8.68 0.71
N SER A 474 -10.74 -8.73 0.12
CA SER A 474 -9.49 -8.91 0.86
C SER A 474 -9.18 -7.72 1.76
N VAL A 475 -9.39 -6.50 1.28
CA VAL A 475 -9.18 -5.27 2.06
C VAL A 475 -10.16 -5.18 3.21
N ALA A 476 -11.44 -5.48 2.98
CA ALA A 476 -12.46 -5.50 4.03
C ALA A 476 -12.12 -6.53 5.12
N ALA A 477 -11.67 -7.73 4.74
CA ALA A 477 -11.20 -8.74 5.69
C ALA A 477 -10.00 -8.23 6.52
N HIS A 478 -9.00 -7.62 5.88
CA HIS A 478 -7.85 -7.05 6.60
C HIS A 478 -8.23 -5.90 7.52
N VAL A 479 -9.20 -5.06 7.16
CA VAL A 479 -9.69 -3.97 8.02
C VAL A 479 -10.44 -4.52 9.23
N VAL A 480 -11.24 -5.57 9.05
CA VAL A 480 -11.93 -6.26 10.16
C VAL A 480 -10.93 -6.95 11.09
N ASP A 481 -9.93 -7.63 10.53
CA ASP A 481 -8.83 -8.24 11.30
C ASP A 481 -8.01 -7.19 12.05
N ALA A 482 -7.71 -6.06 11.42
CA ALA A 482 -7.02 -4.95 12.09
C ALA A 482 -7.88 -4.33 13.20
N ALA A 483 -9.18 -4.16 12.98
CA ALA A 483 -10.10 -3.64 14.00
C ALA A 483 -10.23 -4.60 15.20
N THR A 484 -10.30 -5.90 14.96
CA THR A 484 -10.32 -6.92 16.02
C THR A 484 -8.97 -7.00 16.75
N ALA A 485 -7.84 -6.86 16.04
CA ALA A 485 -6.53 -6.77 16.65
C ALA A 485 -6.40 -5.51 17.54
N VAL A 486 -6.86 -4.35 17.07
CA VAL A 486 -6.89 -3.12 17.88
C VAL A 486 -7.82 -3.26 19.08
N ALA A 487 -8.99 -3.88 18.92
CA ALA A 487 -9.88 -4.18 20.04
C ALA A 487 -9.20 -5.11 21.05
N SER A 488 -8.50 -6.15 20.59
CA SER A 488 -7.76 -7.06 21.47
C SER A 488 -6.58 -6.37 22.17
N LEU A 489 -5.88 -5.44 21.50
CA LEU A 489 -4.83 -4.63 22.10
C LEU A 489 -5.41 -3.68 23.15
N ARG A 490 -6.54 -3.03 22.84
CA ARG A 490 -7.25 -2.18 23.80
C ARG A 490 -7.69 -3.01 25.02
N ASP A 491 -8.28 -4.17 24.79
CA ASP A 491 -8.76 -5.04 25.86
C ASP A 491 -7.58 -5.66 26.64
N SER A 492 -6.43 -5.90 26.00
CA SER A 492 -5.17 -6.30 26.65
C SER A 492 -4.56 -5.18 27.47
N VAL A 493 -4.57 -3.93 26.97
CA VAL A 493 -4.10 -2.75 27.70
C VAL A 493 -5.01 -2.47 28.89
N LEU A 494 -6.32 -2.61 28.72
CA LEU A 494 -7.30 -2.51 29.80
C LEU A 494 -7.16 -3.65 30.82
N ALA A 495 -6.83 -4.86 30.36
CA ALA A 495 -6.56 -6.00 31.23
C ALA A 495 -5.21 -5.84 31.97
N GLU A 496 -4.17 -5.33 31.34
CA GLU A 496 -2.88 -5.03 31.98
C GLU A 496 -2.97 -3.82 32.94
N THR A 497 -3.81 -2.83 32.65
CA THR A 497 -4.10 -1.74 33.60
C THR A 497 -5.00 -2.19 34.76
N ALA A 498 -5.87 -3.19 34.57
CA ALA A 498 -6.62 -3.82 35.65
C ALA A 498 -5.78 -4.87 36.43
N ALA A 499 -4.76 -5.44 35.81
CA ALA A 499 -3.88 -6.47 36.37
C ALA A 499 -2.47 -5.95 36.66
N ALA A 500 -2.40 -4.81 37.35
CA ALA A 500 -1.24 -4.49 38.18
C ALA A 500 -1.64 -3.90 39.54
N PRO A 501 -2.34 -4.66 40.41
CA PRO A 501 -2.14 -4.52 41.84
C PRO A 501 -0.92 -5.37 42.20
N THR A 502 0.29 -4.92 41.85
CA THR A 502 1.46 -5.45 42.57
C THR A 502 1.33 -4.96 43.99
N ALA A 503 1.02 -5.90 44.87
CA ALA A 503 1.01 -5.74 46.31
C ALA A 503 2.31 -5.07 46.79
N GLY A 504 2.26 -3.73 46.91
CA GLY A 504 3.09 -2.97 47.83
C GLY A 504 2.40 -2.99 49.18
N ALA A 505 3.19 -3.13 50.24
CA ALA A 505 2.73 -3.37 51.60
C ALA A 505 1.92 -2.23 52.26
N ASP A 506 1.66 -1.13 51.55
CA ASP A 506 0.84 -0.02 52.00
C ASP A 506 -0.18 0.29 50.89
N GLY A 507 -1.47 0.12 51.19
CA GLY A 507 -2.57 0.12 50.22
C GLY A 507 -2.89 1.46 49.54
N SER A 508 -1.94 2.09 48.85
CA SER A 508 -2.20 3.23 47.98
C SER A 508 -2.43 2.77 46.55
N VAL A 509 -3.66 2.95 46.08
CA VAL A 509 -4.04 2.88 44.67
C VAL A 509 -3.24 3.96 43.92
N VAL A 510 -2.39 3.56 42.97
CA VAL A 510 -1.75 4.52 42.05
C VAL A 510 -2.82 4.95 41.04
N ALA A 511 -3.57 5.99 41.41
CA ALA A 511 -4.33 6.80 40.47
C ALA A 511 -3.32 7.53 39.58
N LEU A 512 -3.48 7.46 38.26
CA LEU A 512 -2.69 8.23 37.29
C LEU A 512 -2.98 9.74 37.32
N THR A 513 -3.84 10.18 38.23
CA THR A 513 -4.08 11.55 38.62
C THR A 513 -3.65 11.71 40.08
N ASP A 514 -2.77 12.68 40.32
CA ASP A 514 -2.33 13.03 41.66
C ASP A 514 -3.57 13.40 42.51
N PRO A 515 -3.84 12.72 43.64
CA PRO A 515 -4.98 13.03 44.50
C PRO A 515 -4.98 14.48 44.99
N GLU A 516 -3.82 15.14 45.06
CA GLU A 516 -3.73 16.57 45.35
C GLU A 516 -4.31 17.43 44.22
N THR A 517 -4.13 17.03 42.96
CA THR A 517 -4.70 17.74 41.80
C THR A 517 -6.21 17.58 41.71
N GLU A 518 -6.76 16.40 42.01
CA GLU A 518 -8.21 16.20 42.07
C GLU A 518 -8.83 16.95 43.25
N SER A 519 -8.16 16.96 44.40
CA SER A 519 -8.57 17.76 45.56
C SER A 519 -8.56 19.26 45.23
N PHE A 520 -7.53 19.73 44.52
CA PHE A 520 -7.43 21.11 44.09
C PHE A 520 -8.52 21.49 43.08
N ILE A 521 -8.81 20.62 42.11
CA ILE A 521 -9.90 20.84 41.13
C ILE A 521 -11.26 20.90 41.85
N TRP A 522 -11.50 20.00 42.81
CA TRP A 522 -12.74 20.01 43.59
C TRP A 522 -12.85 21.27 44.45
N MET A 523 -11.75 21.69 45.08
CA MET A 523 -11.68 22.94 45.84
C MET A 523 -11.92 24.16 44.93
N LEU A 524 -11.36 24.17 43.71
CA LEU A 524 -11.56 25.24 42.73
C LEU A 524 -13.02 25.31 42.28
N GLN A 525 -13.65 24.16 42.02
CA GLN A 525 -15.08 24.09 41.68
C GLN A 525 -15.95 24.59 42.82
N GLN A 526 -15.59 24.27 44.07
CA GLN A 526 -16.30 24.74 45.26
C GLN A 526 -16.16 26.26 45.43
N GLU A 527 -14.96 26.83 45.25
CA GLU A 527 -14.72 28.26 45.34
C GLU A 527 -15.39 29.04 44.19
N VAL A 528 -15.40 28.50 42.97
CA VAL A 528 -16.17 29.06 41.84
C VAL A 528 -17.67 29.04 42.14
N GLY A 529 -18.19 27.98 42.75
CA GLY A 529 -19.57 27.89 43.22
C GLY A 529 -19.90 28.96 44.27
N LYS A 530 -19.02 29.16 45.26
CA LYS A 530 -19.16 30.21 46.28
C LYS A 530 -19.10 31.62 45.67
N ALA A 531 -18.19 31.85 44.73
CA ALA A 531 -18.07 33.12 44.03
C ALA A 531 -19.33 33.43 43.20
N ARG A 532 -19.88 32.43 42.50
CA ARG A 532 -21.16 32.57 41.78
C ARG A 532 -22.33 32.83 42.73
N GLY A 533 -22.37 32.19 43.89
CA GLY A 533 -23.37 32.46 44.93
C GLY A 533 -23.31 33.90 45.43
N ARG A 534 -22.10 34.38 45.77
CA ARG A 534 -21.89 35.78 46.19
C ARG A 534 -22.27 36.77 45.10
N LEU A 535 -21.98 36.46 43.83
CA LEU A 535 -22.39 37.29 42.70
C LEU A 535 -23.92 37.39 42.60
N ALA A 536 -24.62 36.28 42.77
CA ALA A 536 -26.09 36.24 42.75
C ALA A 536 -26.70 37.01 43.94
N ASP A 537 -26.10 36.91 45.13
CA ASP A 537 -26.53 37.65 46.31
C ASP A 537 -26.33 39.16 46.13
N VAL A 538 -25.18 39.58 45.58
CA VAL A 538 -24.91 40.99 45.27
C VAL A 538 -25.85 41.50 44.18
N GLU A 539 -26.13 40.71 43.15
CA GLU A 539 -27.09 41.06 42.10
C GLU A 539 -28.53 41.17 42.65
N ALA A 540 -28.90 40.30 43.59
CA ALA A 540 -30.19 40.37 44.30
C ALA A 540 -30.28 41.61 45.20
N ASP A 541 -29.21 41.98 45.91
CA ASP A 541 -29.13 43.18 46.74
C ASP A 541 -29.19 44.46 45.91
N ILE A 542 -28.53 44.50 44.75
CA ILE A 542 -28.62 45.60 43.78
C ILE A 542 -30.06 45.72 43.28
N ARG A 543 -30.68 44.61 42.87
CA ARG A 543 -32.07 44.58 42.39
C ARG A 543 -33.08 44.98 43.49
N ALA A 544 -32.85 44.60 44.74
CA ALA A 544 -33.68 44.97 45.87
C ALA A 544 -33.57 46.47 46.21
N ARG A 545 -32.37 47.06 46.05
CA ARG A 545 -32.14 48.49 46.23
C ARG A 545 -32.69 49.34 45.09
N GLU A 546 -32.58 48.86 43.85
CA GLU A 546 -33.21 49.50 42.68
C GLU A 546 -34.74 49.40 42.71
N GLY A 547 -35.30 48.32 43.24
CA GLY A 547 -36.74 48.17 43.46
C GLY A 547 -37.31 49.01 44.62
N GLY A 548 -36.46 49.47 45.55
CA GLY A 548 -36.84 50.28 46.71
C GLY A 548 -36.99 51.78 46.42
N ALA A 549 -36.36 52.29 45.36
CA ALA A 549 -36.33 53.70 45.00
C ALA A 549 -37.01 53.94 43.63
N GLY A 550 -38.31 53.61 43.50
CA GLY A 550 -38.92 53.60 42.17
C GLY A 550 -40.44 53.64 42.07
N LYS A 551 -41.18 54.21 43.04
CA LYS A 551 -42.53 54.73 42.75
C LYS A 551 -42.42 56.16 42.27
N SER A 552 -42.04 56.35 41.02
CA SER A 552 -42.24 57.61 40.29
C SER A 552 -42.67 57.32 38.85
N ARG A 553 -43.60 58.17 38.40
CA ARG A 553 -44.55 58.03 37.29
C ARG A 553 -43.92 57.60 35.95
N PRO A 554 -44.66 56.86 35.09
CA PRO A 554 -44.22 56.58 33.75
C PRO A 554 -44.43 57.84 32.88
N GLY A 555 -43.34 58.41 32.40
CA GLY A 555 -43.41 59.58 31.52
C GLY A 555 -42.05 60.09 31.07
N GLN A 556 -41.64 59.62 29.88
CA GLN A 556 -40.90 60.39 28.87
C GLN A 556 -39.35 60.49 28.99
N LEU A 557 -38.71 60.36 27.81
CA LEU A 557 -37.28 60.53 27.46
C LEU A 557 -36.42 59.26 27.68
N GLY A 558 -35.64 58.73 26.73
CA GLY A 558 -35.21 59.21 25.42
C GLY A 558 -33.83 58.67 25.04
N ARG A 559 -33.82 57.54 24.33
CA ARG A 559 -33.08 57.35 23.07
C ARG A 559 -31.70 58.06 22.89
N GLU A 560 -30.64 57.72 23.64
CA GLU A 560 -29.26 58.21 23.34
C GLU A 560 -28.10 57.23 23.67
N SER A 561 -28.24 55.91 23.44
CA SER A 561 -27.11 54.97 23.65
C SER A 561 -26.51 54.36 22.36
N GLY A 562 -27.17 54.53 21.21
CA GLY A 562 -26.71 53.93 19.94
C GLY A 562 -25.51 54.63 19.28
N GLY A 563 -25.37 55.95 19.44
CA GLY A 563 -24.40 56.75 18.67
C GLY A 563 -22.93 56.57 19.09
N LYS A 564 -22.67 56.37 20.39
CA LYS A 564 -21.28 56.26 20.88
C LYS A 564 -20.61 54.95 20.50
N ARG A 565 -21.40 53.88 20.30
CA ARG A 565 -20.90 52.56 19.88
C ARG A 565 -20.44 52.56 18.42
N GLU A 566 -21.16 53.26 17.54
CA GLU A 566 -20.78 53.38 16.13
C GLU A 566 -19.57 54.29 15.91
N GLU A 567 -19.39 55.32 16.75
CA GLU A 567 -18.25 56.22 16.67
C GLU A 567 -16.93 55.59 17.15
N LEU A 568 -17.00 54.65 18.10
CA LEU A 568 -15.86 53.84 18.54
C LEU A 568 -15.41 52.83 17.47
N ILE A 569 -16.36 52.19 16.77
CA ILE A 569 -16.04 51.26 15.66
C ILE A 569 -15.41 52.02 14.47
N ARG A 570 -15.85 53.25 14.21
CA ARG A 570 -15.26 54.09 13.15
C ARG A 570 -13.84 54.56 13.45
N ARG A 571 -13.49 54.78 14.72
CA ARG A 571 -12.16 55.28 15.13
C ARG A 571 -11.09 54.20 15.21
N TRP A 572 -11.46 52.94 15.42
CA TRP A 572 -10.51 51.84 15.62
C TRP A 572 -10.58 50.74 14.56
N GLY A 573 -11.58 50.75 13.69
CA GLY A 573 -11.77 49.76 12.62
C GLY A 573 -11.02 50.04 11.31
N SER A 574 -10.01 50.92 11.28
CA SER A 574 -9.21 51.12 10.06
C SER A 574 -7.73 51.32 10.37
N ALA A 575 -7.04 50.20 10.58
CA ALA A 575 -5.63 50.08 10.27
C ALA A 575 -5.39 48.64 9.77
N ARG A 576 -4.77 48.58 8.58
CA ARG A 576 -4.37 47.37 7.87
C ARG A 576 -3.34 46.55 8.63
#